data_AF-U5W0K1-F1
#
_entry.id   AF-U5W0K1-F1
#
_cell.length_a   1.000
_cell.length_b   1.000
_cell.length_c   1.000
_cell.angle_alpha   90.00
_cell.angle_beta   90.00
_cell.angle_gamma   90.00
#
_symmetry.space_group_name_H-M   'P 1'
#
loop_
_entity.id
_entity.type
_entity.pdbx_description
1 polymer ?
#
loop_
_entity_poly.entity_id
_entity_poly.type
_entity_poly.pdbx_seq_one_letter_code
_entity_poly.pdbx_strand_id
1 'polypeptide(L)'
;MAAGLALAAPVPASAGHRSFDLQAHRGGLGLRPESTLSAFTNALHVGVSTLELDVQITEDGRPVVTHDRKVDGRKCLDTAPVSAGDPEFPYVGKYVNTLTLAQVKTLDCGTRTLPDFPEQQADPGARMPVLGEVFDLVKRFRADGVKLNVETKVEAGAPSETAPREQFVQVVAREVRAAGFLRRVTIQSFDWGSLMRMRQVEPRLPVVALTNIDFLQTGQPGASPWLGGLDIDDFGGDPIAAIKSFGATTFSPVHGTPQNGKVGDPGYQPYVTKALVARAHRAGIKVVPWTVDDPATMNKLISDGIDGLITDYPDRLRQVLADRGFRLPPPYAVLARPLEQAHAHNDYEHTNPLFDAWEHGFTSVEADVYLVGGELLVGHDPEDVVPGRTLQKLYLDPLLAHATARGDRIPPMQLLVDLKNTGAATYTELDQVLRGYRRILTRYAHGRVTEGAVTVVISGDRPRDLMAAQPVRYAFYDGRLADLGGAAKASFMPLISDNWTNTFTWTGVGPMPAAERTRLRDLVATAHQHRQRVRFWATPDAPGPEREAVWRELVAAGVDHLNTDDLAGLQSFLSRRRS
;
A
#
# COMPACT_ATOMS: atom_id res chain seq x y z
N MET A 1 3.11 67.61 2.58
CA MET A 1 3.04 66.37 3.37
C MET A 1 1.83 65.59 2.92
N ALA A 2 2.01 64.46 2.23
CA ALA A 2 0.95 63.53 1.89
C ALA A 2 1.48 62.13 2.21
N ALA A 3 0.95 61.52 3.25
CA ALA A 3 1.28 60.16 3.67
C ALA A 3 0.36 59.19 2.94
N GLY A 4 0.93 58.35 2.07
CA GLY A 4 0.20 57.27 1.41
C GLY A 4 0.02 56.09 2.36
N LEU A 5 -1.23 55.65 2.55
CA LEU A 5 -1.54 54.39 3.21
C LEU A 5 -1.09 53.22 2.31
N ALA A 6 -0.10 52.46 2.76
CA ALA A 6 0.20 51.15 2.19
C ALA A 6 -0.81 50.13 2.72
N LEU A 7 -1.61 49.56 1.82
CA LEU A 7 -2.43 48.38 2.09
C LEU A 7 -1.51 47.20 2.43
N ALA A 8 -1.60 46.71 3.66
CA ALA A 8 -0.91 45.50 4.09
C ALA A 8 -1.48 44.30 3.30
N ALA A 9 -0.60 43.59 2.59
CA ALA A 9 -0.94 42.32 1.97
C ALA A 9 -1.39 41.31 3.06
N PRO A 10 -2.38 40.45 2.77
CA PRO A 10 -2.83 39.46 3.73
C PRO A 10 -1.67 38.51 4.06
N VAL A 11 -1.32 38.45 5.34
CA VAL A 11 -0.41 37.45 5.87
C VAL A 11 -1.06 36.08 5.63
N PRO A 12 -0.40 35.12 4.95
CA PRO A 12 -0.96 33.79 4.80
C PRO A 12 -1.17 33.20 6.19
N ALA A 13 -2.40 32.76 6.46
CA ALA A 13 -2.72 32.07 7.69
C ALA A 13 -1.72 30.93 7.90
N SER A 14 -1.12 30.87 9.09
CA SER A 14 -0.34 29.73 9.56
C SER A 14 -1.05 28.43 9.18
N ALA A 15 -0.40 27.61 8.35
CA ALA A 15 -0.85 26.28 8.02
C ALA A 15 -0.78 25.40 9.29
N GLY A 16 -1.78 25.53 10.16
CA GLY A 16 -2.01 24.59 11.24
C GLY A 16 -2.20 23.22 10.60
N HIS A 17 -1.26 22.31 10.83
CA HIS A 17 -1.25 20.97 10.26
C HIS A 17 -2.53 20.21 10.67
N ARG A 18 -3.56 20.23 9.80
CA ARG A 18 -4.80 19.48 10.02
C ARG A 18 -4.51 18.00 9.82
N SER A 19 -4.82 17.18 10.82
CA SER A 19 -4.85 15.72 10.69
C SER A 19 -6.21 15.30 10.14
N PHE A 20 -6.23 14.30 9.26
CA PHE A 20 -7.44 13.73 8.68
C PHE A 20 -7.44 12.21 8.86
N ASP A 21 -8.60 11.63 9.14
CA ASP A 21 -8.72 10.17 9.29
C ASP A 21 -8.99 9.51 7.93
N LEU A 22 -7.91 9.18 7.22
CA LEU A 22 -7.92 8.41 5.97
C LEU A 22 -8.13 6.92 6.33
N GLN A 23 -9.30 6.38 6.03
CA GLN A 23 -9.61 4.97 6.28
C GLN A 23 -9.63 4.15 4.97
N ALA A 24 -8.84 3.07 4.92
CA ALA A 24 -8.86 2.14 3.79
C ALA A 24 -9.98 1.11 3.99
N HIS A 25 -11.08 1.27 3.24
CA HIS A 25 -12.25 0.37 3.28
C HIS A 25 -11.82 -1.04 2.88
N ARG A 26 -11.98 -1.99 3.81
CA ARG A 26 -11.56 -3.40 3.66
C ARG A 26 -10.09 -3.55 3.23
N GLY A 27 -9.23 -2.61 3.63
CA GLY A 27 -7.82 -2.55 3.22
C GLY A 27 -7.55 -1.87 1.86
N GLY A 28 -8.56 -1.29 1.21
CA GLY A 28 -8.45 -0.66 -0.10
C GLY A 28 -8.90 -1.59 -1.22
N LEU A 29 -10.19 -1.96 -1.18
CA LEU A 29 -10.84 -2.88 -2.13
C LEU A 29 -10.59 -2.50 -3.60
N GLY A 30 -10.45 -1.22 -3.92
CA GLY A 30 -10.19 -0.75 -5.28
C GLY A 30 -8.81 -1.09 -5.82
N LEU A 31 -7.87 -1.49 -4.93
CA LEU A 31 -6.47 -1.75 -5.26
C LEU A 31 -6.10 -3.23 -5.11
N ARG A 32 -6.70 -3.95 -4.16
CA ARG A 32 -6.46 -5.36 -3.85
C ARG A 32 -7.77 -6.08 -3.49
N PRO A 33 -7.86 -7.42 -3.64
CA PRO A 33 -8.97 -8.21 -3.12
C PRO A 33 -9.28 -7.87 -1.66
N GLU A 34 -10.52 -7.47 -1.39
CA GLU A 34 -10.95 -6.94 -0.09
C GLU A 34 -10.64 -7.89 1.08
N SER A 35 -10.42 -7.31 2.26
CA SER A 35 -10.33 -8.06 3.52
C SER A 35 -9.21 -9.12 3.56
N THR A 36 -8.25 -9.07 2.63
CA THR A 36 -7.07 -9.94 2.61
C THR A 36 -5.88 -9.28 3.33
N LEU A 37 -4.91 -10.09 3.77
CA LEU A 37 -3.65 -9.54 4.31
C LEU A 37 -2.89 -8.70 3.27
N SER A 38 -3.01 -9.02 1.98
CA SER A 38 -2.42 -8.22 0.90
C SER A 38 -3.07 -6.84 0.78
N ALA A 39 -4.40 -6.73 0.88
CA ALA A 39 -5.07 -5.44 0.93
C ALA A 39 -4.59 -4.58 2.12
N PHE A 40 -4.58 -5.15 3.34
CA PHE A 40 -4.09 -4.42 4.51
C PHE A 40 -2.61 -4.04 4.42
N THR A 41 -1.78 -4.91 3.83
CA THR A 41 -0.36 -4.62 3.54
C THR A 41 -0.23 -3.42 2.59
N ASN A 42 -0.98 -3.44 1.49
CA ASN A 42 -1.01 -2.33 0.55
C ASN A 42 -1.46 -1.01 1.20
N ALA A 43 -2.49 -1.03 2.06
CA ALA A 43 -2.91 0.16 2.80
C ALA A 43 -1.82 0.69 3.75
N LEU A 44 -1.03 -0.19 4.38
CA LEU A 44 0.12 0.20 5.19
C LEU A 44 1.24 0.84 4.34
N HIS A 45 1.53 0.28 3.16
CA HIS A 45 2.46 0.85 2.19
C HIS A 45 2.02 2.23 1.69
N VAL A 46 0.73 2.41 1.40
CA VAL A 46 0.15 3.71 1.02
C VAL A 46 0.27 4.73 2.16
N GLY A 47 0.18 4.27 3.42
CA GLY A 47 0.23 5.13 4.60
C GLY A 47 -1.13 5.71 4.94
N VAL A 48 -2.01 4.89 5.47
CA VAL A 48 -3.34 5.29 5.94
C VAL A 48 -3.37 5.62 7.44
N SER A 49 -4.40 6.35 7.87
CA SER A 49 -4.65 6.60 9.30
C SER A 49 -5.23 5.36 9.98
N THR A 50 -6.13 4.68 9.28
CA THR A 50 -6.96 3.61 9.82
C THR A 50 -7.17 2.51 8.78
N LEU A 51 -7.01 1.25 9.19
CA LEU A 51 -7.47 0.09 8.44
C LEU A 51 -8.93 -0.18 8.81
N GLU A 52 -9.84 -0.05 7.85
CA GLU A 52 -11.24 -0.40 8.03
C GLU A 52 -11.44 -1.86 7.60
N LEU A 53 -12.22 -2.62 8.39
CA LEU A 53 -12.45 -4.03 8.12
C LEU A 53 -13.75 -4.56 8.74
N ASP A 54 -14.32 -5.57 8.10
CA ASP A 54 -15.53 -6.25 8.55
C ASP A 54 -15.20 -7.57 9.26
N VAL A 55 -15.92 -7.89 10.34
CA VAL A 55 -15.81 -9.18 11.03
C VAL A 55 -17.13 -9.95 10.94
N GLN A 56 -17.00 -11.24 10.60
CA GLN A 56 -18.01 -12.29 10.78
C GLN A 56 -17.50 -13.32 11.80
N ILE A 57 -18.41 -14.08 12.41
CA ILE A 57 -18.05 -15.16 13.35
C ILE A 57 -18.40 -16.51 12.71
N THR A 58 -17.42 -17.42 12.67
CA THR A 58 -17.59 -18.79 12.20
C THR A 58 -18.42 -19.64 13.17
N GLU A 59 -18.87 -20.82 12.73
CA GLU A 59 -19.60 -21.79 13.56
C GLU A 59 -18.84 -22.11 14.86
N ASP A 60 -17.53 -22.31 14.76
CA ASP A 60 -16.62 -22.58 15.88
C ASP A 60 -16.16 -21.30 16.63
N GLY A 61 -16.84 -20.18 16.42
CA GLY A 61 -16.70 -18.96 17.22
C GLY A 61 -15.44 -18.13 16.92
N ARG A 62 -14.88 -18.23 15.71
CA ARG A 62 -13.67 -17.51 15.29
C ARG A 62 -14.02 -16.25 14.50
N PRO A 63 -13.40 -15.10 14.82
CA PRO A 63 -13.66 -13.85 14.10
C PRO A 63 -12.85 -13.79 12.82
N VAL A 64 -13.50 -14.07 11.70
CA VAL A 64 -12.91 -13.98 10.36
C VAL A 64 -13.21 -12.62 9.76
N VAL A 65 -12.25 -12.08 9.02
CA VAL A 65 -12.34 -10.77 8.37
C VAL A 65 -12.92 -10.97 6.98
N THR A 66 -14.17 -10.54 6.81
CA THR A 66 -14.93 -10.63 5.56
C THR A 66 -16.19 -9.78 5.67
N HIS A 67 -16.58 -9.14 4.56
CA HIS A 67 -17.76 -8.29 4.54
C HIS A 67 -19.07 -9.10 4.56
N ASP A 68 -19.14 -10.11 3.70
CA ASP A 68 -20.40 -10.77 3.41
C ASP A 68 -20.71 -11.84 4.46
N ARG A 69 -21.97 -11.88 4.91
CA ARG A 69 -22.46 -12.96 5.79
C ARG A 69 -22.51 -14.32 5.09
N LYS A 70 -22.53 -14.31 3.77
CA LYS A 70 -22.51 -15.48 2.88
C LYS A 70 -21.26 -15.42 2.02
N VAL A 71 -20.56 -16.55 1.87
CA VAL A 71 -19.38 -16.63 1.00
C VAL A 71 -19.79 -16.33 -0.45
N ASP A 72 -19.37 -15.19 -0.98
CA ASP A 72 -19.72 -14.75 -2.34
C ASP A 72 -18.79 -15.39 -3.38
N GLY A 73 -19.36 -16.17 -4.30
CA GLY A 73 -18.62 -16.83 -5.39
C GLY A 73 -18.06 -15.89 -6.45
N ARG A 74 -18.46 -14.61 -6.44
CA ARG A 74 -17.80 -13.56 -7.24
C ARG A 74 -16.42 -13.20 -6.68
N LYS A 75 -16.20 -13.39 -5.38
CA LYS A 75 -14.98 -13.04 -4.65
C LYS A 75 -14.13 -14.26 -4.30
N CYS A 76 -14.77 -15.36 -3.90
CA CYS A 76 -14.09 -16.55 -3.40
C CYS A 76 -14.30 -17.79 -4.29
N LEU A 77 -13.33 -18.70 -4.23
CA LEU A 77 -13.28 -19.99 -4.92
C LEU A 77 -13.13 -21.12 -3.89
N ASP A 78 -13.89 -22.20 -4.08
CA ASP A 78 -13.60 -23.47 -3.44
C ASP A 78 -12.31 -24.07 -4.02
N THR A 79 -11.36 -24.44 -3.17
CA THR A 79 -10.12 -25.10 -3.59
C THR A 79 -10.16 -26.61 -3.31
N ALA A 80 -10.43 -26.98 -2.06
CA ALA A 80 -10.54 -28.35 -1.59
C ALA A 80 -11.40 -28.42 -0.31
N PRO A 81 -12.04 -29.57 -0.03
CA PRO A 81 -12.68 -29.80 1.25
C PRO A 81 -11.62 -29.97 2.36
N VAL A 82 -12.00 -29.66 3.61
CA VAL A 82 -11.13 -29.89 4.79
C VAL A 82 -10.83 -31.36 5.00
N SER A 83 -11.79 -32.23 4.70
CA SER A 83 -11.63 -33.69 4.73
C SER A 83 -12.32 -34.34 3.53
N ALA A 84 -11.80 -35.49 3.09
CA ALA A 84 -12.44 -36.25 2.02
C ALA A 84 -13.90 -36.58 2.37
N GLY A 85 -14.83 -36.21 1.50
CA GLY A 85 -16.26 -36.43 1.71
C GLY A 85 -16.92 -35.50 2.73
N ASP A 86 -16.31 -34.34 3.05
CA ASP A 86 -16.96 -33.31 3.84
C ASP A 86 -18.36 -32.99 3.25
N PRO A 87 -19.46 -33.29 3.96
CA PRO A 87 -20.82 -33.11 3.45
C PRO A 87 -21.16 -31.64 3.23
N GLU A 88 -20.35 -30.73 3.80
CA GLU A 88 -20.53 -29.31 3.65
C GLU A 88 -19.78 -28.70 2.47
N PHE A 89 -18.94 -29.45 1.77
CA PHE A 89 -18.31 -28.96 0.55
C PHE A 89 -19.28 -29.06 -0.65
N PRO A 90 -19.40 -28.05 -1.54
CA PRO A 90 -18.67 -26.78 -1.60
C PRO A 90 -19.11 -25.74 -0.56
N TYR A 91 -18.19 -24.89 -0.14
CA TYR A 91 -18.43 -23.87 0.90
C TYR A 91 -18.89 -22.52 0.33
N VAL A 92 -18.55 -22.20 -0.93
CA VAL A 92 -19.05 -20.99 -1.59
C VAL A 92 -20.57 -21.01 -1.63
N GLY A 93 -21.19 -19.89 -1.25
CA GLY A 93 -22.64 -19.79 -1.13
C GLY A 93 -23.21 -20.29 0.19
N LYS A 94 -22.39 -20.56 1.21
CA LYS A 94 -22.87 -20.82 2.58
C LYS A 94 -22.69 -19.62 3.48
N TYR A 95 -23.43 -19.59 4.59
CA TYR A 95 -23.27 -18.55 5.60
C TYR A 95 -21.99 -18.80 6.40
N VAL A 96 -21.28 -17.73 6.73
CA VAL A 96 -20.04 -17.83 7.49
C VAL A 96 -20.28 -18.41 8.89
N ASN A 97 -21.43 -18.11 9.50
CA ASN A 97 -21.81 -18.64 10.81
C ASN A 97 -22.17 -20.13 10.82
N THR A 98 -22.27 -20.78 9.65
CA THR A 98 -22.47 -22.23 9.51
C THR A 98 -21.22 -22.95 8.99
N LEU A 99 -20.08 -22.26 8.90
CA LEU A 99 -18.82 -22.86 8.50
C LEU A 99 -17.82 -22.74 9.64
N THR A 100 -17.02 -23.78 9.86
CA THR A 100 -15.87 -23.73 10.76
C THR A 100 -14.73 -22.90 10.16
N LEU A 101 -13.82 -22.41 11.00
CA LEU A 101 -12.61 -21.72 10.54
C LEU A 101 -11.78 -22.59 9.58
N ALA A 102 -11.70 -23.90 9.83
CA ALA A 102 -10.94 -24.81 8.99
C ALA A 102 -11.49 -24.81 7.55
N GLN A 103 -12.81 -24.81 7.39
CA GLN A 103 -13.48 -24.76 6.08
C GLN A 103 -13.31 -23.38 5.42
N VAL A 104 -13.53 -22.31 6.16
CA VAL A 104 -13.32 -20.94 5.64
C VAL A 104 -11.88 -20.73 5.16
N LYS A 105 -10.89 -21.32 5.84
CA LYS A 105 -9.48 -21.23 5.48
C LYS A 105 -9.07 -22.06 4.26
N THR A 106 -9.95 -22.87 3.65
CA THR A 106 -9.65 -23.50 2.36
C THR A 106 -10.02 -22.60 1.17
N LEU A 107 -10.85 -21.57 1.38
CA LEU A 107 -11.30 -20.68 0.31
C LEU A 107 -10.17 -19.78 -0.18
N ASP A 108 -10.05 -19.68 -1.51
CA ASP A 108 -9.24 -18.65 -2.17
C ASP A 108 -10.13 -17.45 -2.48
N CYS A 109 -9.90 -16.35 -1.79
CA CYS A 109 -10.60 -15.09 -1.93
C CYS A 109 -9.71 -13.97 -2.50
N GLY A 110 -8.61 -14.32 -3.17
CA GLY A 110 -7.69 -13.35 -3.76
C GLY A 110 -7.46 -13.53 -5.26
N THR A 111 -7.72 -14.71 -5.83
CA THR A 111 -7.60 -14.94 -7.28
C THR A 111 -8.57 -14.10 -8.10
N ARG A 112 -9.80 -13.89 -7.61
CA ARG A 112 -10.84 -13.17 -8.37
C ARG A 112 -10.75 -11.68 -8.13
N THR A 113 -10.71 -10.92 -9.22
CA THR A 113 -10.93 -9.47 -9.20
C THR A 113 -12.37 -9.13 -9.56
N LEU A 114 -12.83 -7.97 -9.12
CA LEU A 114 -14.19 -7.50 -9.34
C LEU A 114 -14.27 -6.56 -10.55
N PRO A 115 -15.24 -6.71 -11.46
CA PRO A 115 -15.37 -5.86 -12.67
C PRO A 115 -15.49 -4.37 -12.39
N ASP A 116 -16.12 -4.00 -11.26
CA ASP A 116 -16.30 -2.61 -10.86
C ASP A 116 -14.99 -1.95 -10.35
N PHE A 117 -13.95 -2.75 -10.13
CA PHE A 117 -12.63 -2.32 -9.64
C PHE A 117 -11.53 -2.76 -10.62
N PRO A 118 -11.44 -2.13 -11.82
CA PRO A 118 -10.51 -2.56 -12.87
C PRO A 118 -9.02 -2.40 -12.50
N GLU A 119 -8.71 -1.59 -11.49
CA GLU A 119 -7.35 -1.37 -10.97
C GLU A 119 -6.94 -2.41 -9.92
N GLN A 120 -7.86 -3.29 -9.51
CA GLN A 120 -7.61 -4.30 -8.49
C GLN A 120 -6.61 -5.34 -9.00
N GLN A 121 -5.53 -5.53 -8.26
CA GLN A 121 -4.53 -6.55 -8.56
C GLN A 121 -4.82 -7.82 -7.76
N ALA A 122 -5.04 -8.94 -8.45
CA ALA A 122 -5.28 -10.24 -7.85
C ALA A 122 -4.14 -10.66 -6.90
N ASP A 123 -4.48 -11.49 -5.92
CA ASP A 123 -3.54 -12.15 -5.00
C ASP A 123 -3.89 -13.65 -4.92
N PRO A 124 -3.51 -14.45 -5.93
CA PRO A 124 -3.96 -15.83 -6.02
C PRO A 124 -3.63 -16.66 -4.76
N GLY A 125 -4.63 -17.34 -4.21
CA GLY A 125 -4.50 -18.13 -3.01
C GLY A 125 -4.65 -17.35 -1.69
N ALA A 126 -4.89 -16.04 -1.72
CA ALA A 126 -5.20 -15.28 -0.52
C ALA A 126 -6.48 -15.81 0.14
N ARG A 127 -6.51 -15.83 1.48
CA ARG A 127 -7.60 -16.41 2.27
C ARG A 127 -8.22 -15.34 3.16
N MET A 128 -9.43 -15.59 3.66
CA MET A 128 -10.01 -14.78 4.74
C MET A 128 -9.09 -14.86 5.99
N PRO A 129 -8.53 -13.74 6.47
CA PRO A 129 -7.76 -13.74 7.71
C PRO A 129 -8.69 -13.83 8.92
N VAL A 130 -8.19 -14.30 10.05
CA VAL A 130 -8.82 -14.02 11.35
C VAL A 130 -8.37 -12.65 11.85
N LEU A 131 -9.17 -12.01 12.69
CA LEU A 131 -8.87 -10.67 13.21
C LEU A 131 -7.47 -10.57 13.86
N GLY A 132 -7.03 -11.64 14.54
CA GLY A 132 -5.69 -11.73 15.11
C GLY A 132 -4.56 -11.59 14.10
N GLU A 133 -4.70 -12.16 12.90
CA GLU A 133 -3.68 -12.06 11.83
C GLU A 133 -3.51 -10.63 11.33
N VAL A 134 -4.58 -9.82 11.32
CA VAL A 134 -4.49 -8.39 10.99
C VAL A 134 -3.75 -7.60 12.08
N PHE A 135 -3.98 -7.92 13.36
CA PHE A 135 -3.19 -7.30 14.44
C PHE A 135 -1.71 -7.67 14.37
N ASP A 136 -1.41 -8.93 14.04
CA ASP A 136 -0.03 -9.39 13.89
C ASP A 136 0.65 -8.76 12.67
N LEU A 137 -0.08 -8.52 11.59
CA LEU A 137 0.40 -7.73 10.46
C LEU A 137 0.80 -6.31 10.90
N VAL A 138 -0.08 -5.60 11.61
CA VAL A 138 0.22 -4.23 12.09
C VAL A 138 1.44 -4.21 13.03
N LYS A 139 1.60 -5.22 13.90
CA LYS A 139 2.78 -5.38 14.75
C LYS A 139 4.05 -5.65 13.94
N ARG A 140 3.98 -6.51 12.90
CA ARG A 140 5.09 -6.85 12.01
C ARG A 140 5.65 -5.60 11.34
N PHE A 141 4.77 -4.74 10.85
CA PHE A 141 5.11 -3.45 10.23
C PHE A 141 5.55 -2.38 11.23
N ARG A 142 5.51 -2.66 12.54
CA ARG A 142 5.71 -1.67 13.61
C ARG A 142 4.87 -0.41 13.38
N ALA A 143 3.64 -0.62 12.90
CA ALA A 143 2.73 0.45 12.51
C ALA A 143 2.00 1.02 13.73
N ASP A 144 2.75 1.55 14.69
CA ASP A 144 2.25 1.95 16.01
C ASP A 144 1.25 3.12 15.96
N GLY A 145 1.29 3.91 14.89
CA GLY A 145 0.38 5.03 14.64
C GLY A 145 -0.93 4.64 13.96
N VAL A 146 -1.04 3.43 13.40
CA VAL A 146 -2.21 2.99 12.63
C VAL A 146 -3.32 2.52 13.57
N LYS A 147 -4.55 2.91 13.25
CA LYS A 147 -5.76 2.46 13.93
C LYS A 147 -6.47 1.39 13.13
N LEU A 148 -7.42 0.71 13.76
CA LEU A 148 -8.35 -0.20 13.09
C LEU A 148 -9.79 0.21 13.41
N ASN A 149 -10.63 0.30 12.39
CA ASN A 149 -12.07 0.49 12.53
C ASN A 149 -12.76 -0.83 12.19
N VAL A 150 -13.16 -1.56 13.23
CA VAL A 150 -13.65 -2.95 13.12
C VAL A 150 -15.17 -2.95 13.10
N GLU A 151 -15.77 -3.35 11.97
CA GLU A 151 -17.21 -3.51 11.83
C GLU A 151 -17.66 -4.87 12.37
N THR A 152 -18.59 -4.88 13.33
CA THR A 152 -19.32 -6.11 13.68
C THR A 152 -20.53 -6.24 12.77
N LYS A 153 -20.51 -7.24 11.87
CA LYS A 153 -21.58 -7.51 10.90
C LYS A 153 -22.74 -8.29 11.52
N VAL A 154 -23.37 -7.70 12.54
CA VAL A 154 -24.62 -8.21 13.10
C VAL A 154 -25.76 -7.89 12.15
N GLU A 155 -26.45 -8.92 11.66
CA GLU A 155 -27.57 -8.75 10.75
C GLU A 155 -28.88 -8.63 11.53
N ALA A 156 -29.30 -7.40 11.83
CA ALA A 156 -30.51 -7.15 12.61
C ALA A 156 -31.80 -7.55 11.87
N GLY A 157 -31.81 -7.44 10.53
CA GLY A 157 -32.96 -7.79 9.70
C GLY A 157 -33.13 -9.29 9.44
N ALA A 158 -32.06 -10.08 9.64
CA ALA A 158 -32.06 -11.53 9.49
C ALA A 158 -31.10 -12.19 10.52
N PRO A 159 -31.45 -12.20 11.82
CA PRO A 159 -30.53 -12.59 12.89
C PRO A 159 -29.98 -14.02 12.81
N SER A 160 -30.64 -14.92 12.08
CA SER A 160 -30.16 -16.30 11.86
C SER A 160 -29.03 -16.42 10.84
N GLU A 161 -28.81 -15.40 10.01
CA GLU A 161 -27.81 -15.41 8.94
C GLU A 161 -26.42 -14.95 9.41
N THR A 162 -26.30 -14.51 10.66
CA THR A 162 -25.03 -14.13 11.31
C THR A 162 -24.98 -14.68 12.74
N ALA A 163 -23.83 -14.62 13.41
CA ALA A 163 -23.78 -14.98 14.83
C ALA A 163 -24.59 -14.01 15.71
N PRO A 164 -25.07 -14.44 16.89
CA PRO A 164 -25.79 -13.56 17.80
C PRO A 164 -24.95 -12.34 18.21
N ARG A 165 -25.62 -11.20 18.42
CA ARG A 165 -25.02 -9.93 18.87
C ARG A 165 -24.05 -10.10 20.04
N GLU A 166 -24.44 -10.87 21.06
CA GLU A 166 -23.60 -11.09 22.24
C GLU A 166 -22.28 -11.79 21.88
N GLN A 167 -22.32 -12.76 20.97
CA GLN A 167 -21.14 -13.50 20.55
C GLN A 167 -20.16 -12.59 19.81
N PHE A 168 -20.64 -11.76 18.88
CA PHE A 168 -19.81 -10.74 18.21
C PHE A 168 -19.09 -9.85 19.22
N VAL A 169 -19.83 -9.28 20.16
CA VAL A 169 -19.27 -8.35 21.15
C VAL A 169 -18.21 -9.03 22.01
N GLN A 170 -18.51 -10.21 22.56
CA GLN A 170 -17.58 -10.92 23.45
C GLN A 170 -16.31 -11.37 22.72
N VAL A 171 -16.46 -11.94 21.51
CA VAL A 171 -15.33 -12.43 20.72
C VAL A 171 -14.42 -11.28 20.30
N VAL A 172 -14.96 -10.22 19.70
CA VAL A 172 -14.15 -9.08 19.24
C VAL A 172 -13.48 -8.38 20.42
N ALA A 173 -14.20 -8.10 21.52
CA ALA A 173 -13.61 -7.50 22.71
C ALA A 173 -12.48 -8.36 23.32
N ARG A 174 -12.60 -9.69 23.27
CA ARG A 174 -11.54 -10.60 23.72
C ARG A 174 -10.32 -10.53 22.81
N GLU A 175 -10.48 -10.61 21.48
CA GLU A 175 -9.36 -10.54 20.54
C GLU A 175 -8.60 -9.20 20.66
N VAL A 176 -9.33 -8.09 20.73
CA VAL A 176 -8.72 -6.75 20.85
C VAL A 176 -7.92 -6.61 22.16
N ARG A 177 -8.45 -7.15 23.27
CA ARG A 177 -7.72 -7.21 24.55
C ARG A 177 -6.47 -8.07 24.45
N ALA A 178 -6.60 -9.28 23.92
CA ALA A 178 -5.49 -10.23 23.78
C ALA A 178 -4.36 -9.68 22.92
N ALA A 179 -4.70 -8.92 21.86
CA ALA A 179 -3.71 -8.30 20.99
C ALA A 179 -3.05 -7.04 21.61
N GLY A 180 -3.60 -6.47 22.68
CA GLY A 180 -3.12 -5.21 23.27
C GLY A 180 -3.53 -3.97 22.48
N PHE A 181 -4.63 -4.02 21.72
CA PHE A 181 -5.02 -2.99 20.74
C PHE A 181 -6.12 -2.02 21.21
N LEU A 182 -6.53 -2.06 22.47
CA LEU A 182 -7.64 -1.24 23.02
C LEU A 182 -7.55 0.27 22.72
N ARG A 183 -6.35 0.83 22.58
CA ARG A 183 -6.14 2.27 22.31
C ARG A 183 -6.12 2.62 20.81
N ARG A 184 -6.15 1.61 19.94
CA ARG A 184 -6.01 1.72 18.48
C ARG A 184 -7.22 1.21 17.72
N VAL A 185 -8.18 0.57 18.40
CA VAL A 185 -9.39 0.01 17.78
C VAL A 185 -10.59 0.88 18.08
N THR A 186 -11.40 1.14 17.06
CA THR A 186 -12.80 1.57 17.18
C THR A 186 -13.71 0.44 16.72
N ILE A 187 -14.90 0.36 17.31
CA ILE A 187 -15.93 -0.61 16.91
C ILE A 187 -17.02 0.14 16.17
N GLN A 188 -17.29 -0.25 14.92
CA GLN A 188 -18.39 0.28 14.13
C GLN A 188 -19.45 -0.80 13.87
N SER A 189 -20.70 -0.40 13.66
CA SER A 189 -21.76 -1.32 13.25
C SER A 189 -23.00 -0.55 12.80
N PHE A 190 -23.74 -1.12 11.85
CA PHE A 190 -25.13 -0.71 11.57
C PHE A 190 -26.08 -1.09 12.71
N ASP A 191 -25.79 -2.18 13.42
CA ASP A 191 -26.57 -2.63 14.56
C ASP A 191 -26.15 -1.84 15.82
N TRP A 192 -26.82 -0.73 16.11
CA TRP A 192 -26.48 0.13 17.26
C TRP A 192 -26.66 -0.58 18.59
N GLY A 193 -27.51 -1.62 18.64
CA GLY A 193 -27.63 -2.48 19.81
C GLY A 193 -26.32 -3.20 20.15
N SER A 194 -25.55 -3.64 19.15
CA SER A 194 -24.21 -4.22 19.35
C SER A 194 -23.24 -3.18 19.93
N LEU A 195 -23.33 -1.92 19.50
CA LEU A 195 -22.49 -0.83 20.01
C LEU A 195 -22.82 -0.52 21.48
N MET A 196 -24.10 -0.41 21.82
CA MET A 196 -24.57 -0.25 23.20
C MET A 196 -24.08 -1.41 24.08
N ARG A 197 -24.14 -2.63 23.56
CA ARG A 197 -23.65 -3.80 24.28
C ARG A 197 -22.12 -3.80 24.42
N MET A 198 -21.38 -3.42 23.38
CA MET A 198 -19.93 -3.25 23.42
C MET A 198 -19.51 -2.23 24.48
N ARG A 199 -20.25 -1.12 24.64
CA ARG A 199 -20.00 -0.14 25.71
C ARG A 199 -20.13 -0.74 27.11
N GLN A 200 -20.99 -1.73 27.31
CA GLN A 200 -21.14 -2.42 28.60
C GLN A 200 -20.00 -3.44 28.82
N VAL A 201 -19.60 -4.15 27.78
CA VAL A 201 -18.59 -5.23 27.85
C VAL A 201 -17.16 -4.69 27.89
N GLU A 202 -16.86 -3.66 27.11
CA GLU A 202 -15.54 -3.04 27.00
C GLU A 202 -15.66 -1.51 26.77
N PRO A 203 -15.95 -0.72 27.82
CA PRO A 203 -16.18 0.73 27.72
C PRO A 203 -14.96 1.54 27.29
N ARG A 204 -13.76 0.94 27.22
CA ARG A 204 -12.55 1.62 26.74
C ARG A 204 -12.50 1.74 25.22
N LEU A 205 -13.25 0.90 24.51
CA LEU A 205 -13.35 0.97 23.05
C LEU A 205 -14.32 2.09 22.63
N PRO A 206 -13.89 3.05 21.81
CA PRO A 206 -14.80 3.99 21.18
C PRO A 206 -15.71 3.25 20.20
N VAL A 207 -16.97 3.65 20.16
CA VAL A 207 -17.96 3.10 19.23
C VAL A 207 -18.36 4.14 18.18
N VAL A 208 -18.60 3.66 16.96
CA VAL A 208 -18.87 4.43 15.75
C VAL A 208 -20.23 3.99 15.20
N ALA A 209 -21.18 4.91 15.16
CA ALA A 209 -22.54 4.64 14.71
C ALA A 209 -22.61 4.69 13.19
N LEU A 210 -22.61 3.52 12.54
CA LEU A 210 -22.77 3.37 11.10
C LEU A 210 -24.27 3.45 10.75
N THR A 211 -24.63 4.13 9.67
CA THR A 211 -26.03 4.16 9.22
C THR A 211 -26.17 4.57 7.75
N ASN A 212 -27.35 4.32 7.20
CA ASN A 212 -27.85 4.96 5.99
C ASN A 212 -29.24 5.56 6.31
N ILE A 213 -29.80 6.34 5.38
CA ILE A 213 -31.08 7.02 5.60
C ILE A 213 -32.20 6.00 5.87
N ASP A 214 -32.22 4.90 5.13
CA ASP A 214 -33.30 3.90 5.19
C ASP A 214 -33.33 3.14 6.53
N PHE A 215 -32.17 2.91 7.14
CA PHE A 215 -32.05 2.16 8.39
C PHE A 215 -32.51 2.97 9.61
N LEU A 216 -32.58 4.30 9.51
CA LEU A 216 -33.18 5.13 10.54
C LEU A 216 -34.70 4.90 10.61
N GLN A 217 -35.35 4.59 9.48
CA GLN A 217 -36.80 4.43 9.36
C GLN A 217 -37.59 5.64 9.90
N THR A 218 -37.08 6.86 9.71
CA THR A 218 -37.73 8.09 10.18
C THR A 218 -39.16 8.23 9.66
N GLY A 219 -40.09 8.52 10.57
CA GLY A 219 -41.52 8.62 10.30
C GLY A 219 -42.25 7.27 10.15
N GLN A 220 -41.54 6.14 10.30
CA GLN A 220 -42.17 4.82 10.35
C GLN A 220 -42.53 4.46 11.79
N PRO A 221 -43.65 3.75 12.05
CA PRO A 221 -44.04 3.39 13.41
C PRO A 221 -43.04 2.43 14.09
N GLY A 222 -42.52 2.83 15.23
CA GLY A 222 -41.77 1.97 16.14
C GLY A 222 -40.27 1.93 15.88
N ALA A 223 -39.55 1.24 16.78
CA ALA A 223 -38.11 1.19 16.74
C ALA A 223 -37.58 0.41 15.53
N SER A 224 -36.68 1.02 14.76
CA SER A 224 -35.95 0.33 13.70
C SER A 224 -35.13 -0.82 14.30
N PRO A 225 -35.11 -2.01 13.66
CA PRO A 225 -34.34 -3.16 14.15
C PRO A 225 -32.84 -2.86 14.29
N TRP A 226 -32.34 -1.91 13.50
CA TRP A 226 -30.94 -1.50 13.47
C TRP A 226 -30.53 -0.62 14.65
N LEU A 227 -31.47 0.11 15.26
CA LEU A 227 -31.13 1.13 16.26
C LEU A 227 -31.11 0.60 17.70
N GLY A 228 -31.10 -0.74 17.87
CA GLY A 228 -30.93 -1.35 19.18
C GLY A 228 -32.09 -1.12 20.14
N GLY A 229 -33.30 -0.89 19.61
CA GLY A 229 -34.51 -0.59 20.40
C GLY A 229 -34.80 0.91 20.55
N LEU A 230 -33.99 1.79 19.96
CA LEU A 230 -34.33 3.20 19.83
C LEU A 230 -35.28 3.42 18.65
N ASP A 231 -36.30 4.24 18.85
CA ASP A 231 -37.06 4.86 17.78
C ASP A 231 -36.40 6.21 17.43
N ILE A 232 -36.12 6.46 16.16
CA ILE A 232 -35.47 7.71 15.76
C ILE A 232 -36.42 8.91 15.91
N ASP A 233 -37.73 8.67 15.88
CA ASP A 233 -38.74 9.72 15.98
C ASP A 233 -38.85 10.27 17.41
N ASP A 234 -38.45 9.50 18.43
CA ASP A 234 -38.27 9.98 19.81
C ASP A 234 -37.19 11.07 19.92
N PHE A 235 -36.32 11.16 18.91
CA PHE A 235 -35.28 12.19 18.76
C PHE A 235 -35.63 13.22 17.68
N GLY A 236 -36.89 13.26 17.23
CA GLY A 236 -37.35 14.16 16.17
C GLY A 236 -36.68 13.89 14.81
N GLY A 237 -36.24 12.65 14.56
CA GLY A 237 -35.52 12.28 13.34
C GLY A 237 -34.04 12.68 13.34
N ASP A 238 -33.47 13.19 14.45
CA ASP A 238 -32.07 13.63 14.51
C ASP A 238 -31.12 12.48 14.91
N PRO A 239 -30.36 11.89 13.97
CA PRO A 239 -29.42 10.81 14.29
C PRO A 239 -28.33 11.24 15.26
N ILE A 240 -27.92 12.52 15.27
CA ILE A 240 -26.87 13.01 16.17
C ILE A 240 -27.36 12.99 17.62
N ALA A 241 -28.64 13.29 17.86
CA ALA A 241 -29.23 13.24 19.19
C ALA A 241 -29.32 11.78 19.69
N ALA A 242 -29.78 10.87 18.84
CA ALA A 242 -29.84 9.44 19.16
C ALA A 242 -28.45 8.85 19.46
N ILE A 243 -27.45 9.13 18.61
CA ILE A 243 -26.05 8.70 18.77
C ILE A 243 -25.45 9.18 20.09
N LYS A 244 -25.74 10.43 20.47
CA LYS A 244 -25.30 11.00 21.74
C LYS A 244 -25.90 10.26 22.94
N SER A 245 -27.14 9.77 22.85
CA SER A 245 -27.84 9.11 23.96
C SER A 245 -27.14 7.85 24.47
N PHE A 246 -26.45 7.11 23.59
CA PHE A 246 -25.72 5.90 23.96
C PHE A 246 -24.19 6.07 23.94
N GLY A 247 -23.70 7.29 23.71
CA GLY A 247 -22.30 7.64 23.86
C GLY A 247 -21.37 7.18 22.73
N ALA A 248 -21.89 7.05 21.51
CA ALA A 248 -21.04 6.91 20.33
C ALA A 248 -20.24 8.20 20.07
N THR A 249 -18.99 8.03 19.65
CA THR A 249 -18.04 9.15 19.47
C THR A 249 -17.97 9.67 18.03
N THR A 250 -18.44 8.86 17.09
CA THR A 250 -18.38 9.13 15.66
C THR A 250 -19.69 8.71 15.02
N PHE A 251 -20.17 9.54 14.11
CA PHE A 251 -21.24 9.25 13.17
C PHE A 251 -20.63 8.88 11.82
N SER A 252 -21.01 7.71 11.30
CA SER A 252 -20.49 7.18 10.03
C SER A 252 -21.65 6.92 9.05
N PRO A 253 -22.16 7.97 8.36
CA PRO A 253 -23.27 7.81 7.43
C PRO A 253 -22.80 7.50 5.99
N VAL A 254 -23.72 6.96 5.19
CA VAL A 254 -23.62 7.07 3.73
C VAL A 254 -23.42 8.53 3.30
N HIS A 255 -22.61 8.81 2.28
CA HIS A 255 -22.34 10.20 1.90
C HIS A 255 -23.53 10.89 1.18
N GLY A 256 -24.37 10.13 0.48
CA GLY A 256 -25.53 10.63 -0.26
C GLY A 256 -26.36 9.53 -0.95
N THR A 257 -27.34 9.95 -1.74
CA THR A 257 -28.28 9.07 -2.44
C THR A 257 -28.27 9.38 -3.94
N PRO A 258 -28.19 8.38 -4.84
CA PRO A 258 -27.98 6.96 -4.54
C PRO A 258 -26.63 6.72 -3.85
N GLN A 259 -26.51 5.61 -3.11
CA GLN A 259 -25.35 5.29 -2.26
C GLN A 259 -24.02 5.26 -3.04
N ASN A 260 -24.04 4.91 -4.33
CA ASN A 260 -22.85 4.88 -5.20
C ASN A 260 -22.78 6.10 -6.16
N GLY A 261 -23.65 7.10 -5.95
CA GLY A 261 -23.63 8.32 -6.75
C GLY A 261 -22.46 9.22 -6.37
N LYS A 262 -22.15 10.21 -7.21
CA LYS A 262 -21.02 11.12 -6.97
C LYS A 262 -21.41 12.56 -7.25
N VAL A 263 -20.64 13.49 -6.68
CA VAL A 263 -20.86 14.92 -6.90
C VAL A 263 -20.78 15.22 -8.40
N GLY A 264 -21.87 15.73 -8.96
CA GLY A 264 -22.01 16.02 -10.39
C GLY A 264 -22.90 15.03 -11.14
N ASP A 265 -23.20 13.86 -10.57
CA ASP A 265 -24.15 12.93 -11.19
C ASP A 265 -25.58 13.49 -11.17
N PRO A 266 -26.35 13.30 -12.26
CA PRO A 266 -27.76 13.62 -12.27
C PRO A 266 -28.51 12.85 -11.17
N GLY A 267 -29.23 13.57 -10.31
CA GLY A 267 -30.04 12.97 -9.24
C GLY A 267 -29.27 12.66 -7.95
N TYR A 268 -27.96 12.91 -7.88
CA TYR A 268 -27.22 12.77 -6.63
C TYR A 268 -27.67 13.81 -5.60
N GLN A 269 -28.07 13.33 -4.43
CA GLN A 269 -28.49 14.14 -3.29
C GLN A 269 -27.53 13.92 -2.12
N PRO A 270 -26.79 14.93 -1.66
CA PRO A 270 -25.88 14.77 -0.54
C PRO A 270 -26.66 14.57 0.76
N TYR A 271 -26.38 13.49 1.48
CA TYR A 271 -26.87 13.31 2.85
C TYR A 271 -25.94 14.03 3.82
N VAL A 272 -24.63 13.88 3.62
CA VAL A 272 -23.63 14.61 4.39
C VAL A 272 -23.49 16.02 3.85
N THR A 273 -23.89 16.98 4.69
CA THR A 273 -23.82 18.41 4.41
C THR A 273 -23.00 19.12 5.48
N LYS A 274 -22.46 20.30 5.14
CA LYS A 274 -21.78 21.18 6.11
C LYS A 274 -22.63 21.49 7.35
N ALA A 275 -23.94 21.61 7.21
CA ALA A 275 -24.85 21.85 8.34
C ALA A 275 -24.93 20.63 9.27
N LEU A 276 -25.02 19.42 8.72
CA LEU A 276 -25.00 18.17 9.47
C LEU A 276 -23.67 17.98 10.20
N VAL A 277 -22.55 18.23 9.53
CA VAL A 277 -21.21 18.19 10.14
C VAL A 277 -21.11 19.18 11.29
N ALA A 278 -21.51 20.44 11.10
CA ALA A 278 -21.50 21.44 12.16
C ALA A 278 -22.41 21.07 13.34
N ARG A 279 -23.54 20.39 13.08
CA ARG A 279 -24.45 19.88 14.11
C ARG A 279 -23.83 18.74 14.92
N ALA A 280 -23.11 17.82 14.26
CA ALA A 280 -22.37 16.75 14.90
C ALA A 280 -21.23 17.29 15.76
N HIS A 281 -20.44 18.22 15.23
CA HIS A 281 -19.34 18.87 15.97
C HIS A 281 -19.82 19.63 17.20
N ARG A 282 -20.95 20.34 17.14
CA ARG A 282 -21.57 20.97 18.33
C ARG A 282 -21.97 19.94 19.41
N ALA A 283 -22.22 18.70 19.02
CA ALA A 283 -22.49 17.59 19.94
C ALA A 283 -21.23 16.85 20.41
N GLY A 284 -20.04 17.23 19.92
CA GLY A 284 -18.78 16.52 20.19
C GLY A 284 -18.62 15.22 19.41
N ILE A 285 -19.40 15.03 18.34
CA ILE A 285 -19.41 13.81 17.52
C ILE A 285 -18.67 14.08 16.22
N LYS A 286 -17.73 13.19 15.87
CA LYS A 286 -17.01 13.23 14.58
C LYS A 286 -17.88 12.72 13.44
N VAL A 287 -17.60 13.13 12.21
CA VAL A 287 -18.28 12.63 11.01
C VAL A 287 -17.28 11.99 10.05
N VAL A 288 -17.49 10.71 9.75
CA VAL A 288 -16.63 9.92 8.86
C VAL A 288 -17.52 9.16 7.88
N PRO A 289 -17.86 9.71 6.70
CA PRO A 289 -18.75 9.02 5.78
C PRO A 289 -18.06 7.96 4.94
N TRP A 290 -18.89 7.11 4.32
CA TRP A 290 -18.49 5.98 3.49
C TRP A 290 -19.45 5.81 2.28
N THR A 291 -19.11 5.09 1.22
CA THR A 291 -17.73 4.85 0.73
C THR A 291 -17.52 5.79 -0.46
N VAL A 292 -16.42 6.55 -0.48
CA VAL A 292 -16.24 7.65 -1.45
C VAL A 292 -14.94 7.47 -2.21
N ASP A 293 -15.04 7.32 -3.54
CA ASP A 293 -13.94 6.83 -4.37
C ASP A 293 -13.50 7.77 -5.49
N ASP A 294 -14.24 8.86 -5.71
CA ASP A 294 -13.91 9.88 -6.68
C ASP A 294 -13.35 11.16 -6.02
N PRO A 295 -12.30 11.78 -6.59
CA PRO A 295 -11.70 12.99 -6.02
C PRO A 295 -12.65 14.18 -5.86
N ALA A 296 -13.69 14.32 -6.70
CA ALA A 296 -14.60 15.46 -6.61
C ALA A 296 -15.47 15.38 -5.36
N THR A 297 -16.05 14.21 -5.09
CA THR A 297 -16.82 13.95 -3.87
C THR A 297 -15.93 14.02 -2.63
N MET A 298 -14.71 13.45 -2.67
CA MET A 298 -13.72 13.59 -1.59
C MET A 298 -13.47 15.07 -1.25
N ASN A 299 -13.15 15.90 -2.26
CA ASN A 299 -12.89 17.32 -2.09
C ASN A 299 -14.08 18.08 -1.52
N LYS A 300 -15.30 17.78 -1.99
CA LYS A 300 -16.53 18.39 -1.49
C LYS A 300 -16.72 18.08 -0.01
N LEU A 301 -16.67 16.81 0.39
CA LEU A 301 -16.92 16.40 1.77
C LEU A 301 -15.85 16.94 2.73
N ILE A 302 -14.57 16.92 2.32
CA ILE A 302 -13.49 17.56 3.09
C ILE A 302 -13.76 19.07 3.27
N SER A 303 -14.33 19.73 2.27
CA SER A 303 -14.71 21.16 2.35
C SER A 303 -15.92 21.40 3.25
N ASP A 304 -16.82 20.42 3.37
CA ASP A 304 -17.93 20.44 4.32
C ASP A 304 -17.49 20.20 5.77
N GLY A 305 -16.25 19.76 5.99
CA GLY A 305 -15.59 19.71 7.29
C GLY A 305 -15.61 18.35 7.99
N ILE A 306 -15.82 17.25 7.26
CA ILE A 306 -15.74 15.90 7.84
C ILE A 306 -14.37 15.64 8.50
N ASP A 307 -14.35 14.74 9.48
CA ASP A 307 -13.15 14.42 10.27
C ASP A 307 -12.28 13.31 9.63
N GLY A 308 -12.91 12.49 8.79
CA GLY A 308 -12.30 11.36 8.10
C GLY A 308 -13.16 10.89 6.95
N LEU A 309 -12.67 9.94 6.17
CA LEU A 309 -13.37 9.35 5.03
C LEU A 309 -12.96 7.89 4.85
N ILE A 310 -13.94 7.03 4.58
CA ILE A 310 -13.75 5.63 4.22
C ILE A 310 -13.81 5.52 2.68
N THR A 311 -12.78 4.92 2.08
CA THR A 311 -12.63 4.80 0.61
C THR A 311 -12.03 3.46 0.21
N ASP A 312 -12.44 2.96 -0.95
CA ASP A 312 -11.82 1.82 -1.64
C ASP A 312 -10.47 2.17 -2.27
N TYR A 313 -10.19 3.47 -2.48
CA TYR A 313 -8.99 4.00 -3.12
C TYR A 313 -8.21 4.92 -2.18
N PRO A 314 -7.53 4.34 -1.15
CA PRO A 314 -6.79 5.12 -0.17
C PRO A 314 -5.63 5.93 -0.78
N ASP A 315 -5.07 5.48 -1.90
CA ASP A 315 -4.07 6.20 -2.69
C ASP A 315 -4.62 7.51 -3.27
N ARG A 316 -5.82 7.49 -3.83
CA ARG A 316 -6.51 8.68 -4.37
C ARG A 316 -6.83 9.67 -3.27
N LEU A 317 -7.38 9.20 -2.14
CA LEU A 317 -7.64 10.07 -1.00
C LEU A 317 -6.35 10.66 -0.42
N ARG A 318 -5.27 9.88 -0.35
CA ARG A 318 -3.95 10.37 0.06
C ARG A 318 -3.48 11.51 -0.84
N GLN A 319 -3.64 11.38 -2.16
CA GLN A 319 -3.29 12.44 -3.11
C GLN A 319 -4.15 13.70 -2.88
N VAL A 320 -5.47 13.55 -2.74
CA VAL A 320 -6.37 14.68 -2.44
C VAL A 320 -5.96 15.40 -1.15
N LEU A 321 -5.56 14.65 -0.11
CA LEU A 321 -5.06 15.23 1.14
C LEU A 321 -3.73 15.97 0.94
N ALA A 322 -2.83 15.41 0.13
CA ALA A 322 -1.54 16.04 -0.20
C ALA A 322 -1.75 17.37 -0.93
N ASP A 323 -2.58 17.39 -1.96
CA ASP A 323 -2.92 18.57 -2.77
C ASP A 323 -3.57 19.68 -1.93
N ARG A 324 -4.34 19.28 -0.91
CA ARG A 324 -4.98 20.20 0.04
C ARG A 324 -4.09 20.60 1.22
N GLY A 325 -2.83 20.16 1.26
CA GLY A 325 -1.85 20.53 2.29
C GLY A 325 -2.10 19.90 3.67
N PHE A 326 -2.83 18.78 3.74
CA PHE A 326 -2.99 18.03 4.98
C PHE A 326 -1.69 17.34 5.37
N ARG A 327 -1.50 17.12 6.68
CA ARG A 327 -0.44 16.22 7.13
C ARG A 327 -0.82 14.78 6.79
N LEU A 328 -0.04 14.16 5.93
CA LEU A 328 -0.23 12.77 5.54
C LEU A 328 0.21 11.82 6.66
N PRO A 329 -0.50 10.70 6.90
CA PRO A 329 0.01 9.59 7.69
C PRO A 329 1.28 9.03 7.04
N PRO A 330 2.26 8.56 7.83
CA PRO A 330 3.45 7.95 7.26
C PRO A 330 3.09 6.62 6.58
N PRO A 331 3.76 6.25 5.46
CA PRO A 331 3.76 4.87 5.00
C PRO A 331 4.58 4.00 5.95
N TYR A 332 4.30 2.70 5.91
CA TYR A 332 5.02 1.69 6.69
C TYR A 332 5.63 0.66 5.74
N ALA A 333 6.81 0.15 6.08
CA ALA A 333 7.48 -0.91 5.33
C ALA A 333 8.22 -1.81 6.32
N VAL A 334 8.31 -3.09 5.99
CA VAL A 334 9.20 -4.00 6.72
C VAL A 334 10.58 -3.91 6.06
N LEU A 335 11.54 -3.35 6.80
CA LEU A 335 12.93 -3.30 6.35
C LEU A 335 13.70 -4.49 6.93
N ALA A 336 14.03 -5.46 6.09
CA ALA A 336 14.98 -6.50 6.48
C ALA A 336 16.41 -5.96 6.55
N ARG A 337 17.32 -6.77 7.08
CA ARG A 337 18.73 -6.41 7.17
C ARG A 337 19.30 -6.15 5.76
N PRO A 338 20.02 -5.03 5.53
CA PRO A 338 20.55 -4.71 4.21
C PRO A 338 21.50 -5.76 3.65
N LEU A 339 21.23 -6.14 2.40
CA LEU A 339 22.03 -6.98 1.52
C LEU A 339 22.63 -6.08 0.45
N GLU A 340 23.81 -5.54 0.74
CA GLU A 340 24.53 -4.58 -0.11
C GLU A 340 24.83 -5.14 -1.52
N GLN A 341 24.95 -6.47 -1.65
CA GLN A 341 25.23 -7.12 -2.93
C GLN A 341 23.98 -7.56 -3.71
N ALA A 342 22.77 -7.32 -3.21
CA ALA A 342 21.54 -7.81 -3.82
C ALA A 342 20.90 -6.76 -4.73
N HIS A 343 20.58 -7.17 -5.97
CA HIS A 343 19.84 -6.36 -6.94
C HIS A 343 18.59 -7.09 -7.42
N ALA A 344 17.43 -6.48 -7.18
CA ALA A 344 16.13 -6.97 -7.58
C ALA A 344 15.93 -6.57 -9.04
N HIS A 345 16.14 -7.54 -9.91
CA HIS A 345 15.88 -7.40 -11.33
C HIS A 345 14.37 -7.49 -11.56
N ASN A 346 13.88 -6.78 -12.58
CA ASN A 346 12.45 -6.71 -12.89
C ASN A 346 11.57 -6.46 -11.66
N ASP A 347 12.03 -5.63 -10.71
CA ASP A 347 11.36 -5.48 -9.41
C ASP A 347 9.89 -5.03 -9.55
N TYR A 348 9.57 -4.36 -10.65
CA TYR A 348 8.23 -3.93 -11.02
C TYR A 348 7.26 -5.07 -11.34
N GLU A 349 7.74 -6.28 -11.59
CA GLU A 349 6.93 -7.49 -11.81
C GLU A 349 6.50 -8.17 -10.49
N HIS A 350 7.12 -7.78 -9.37
CA HIS A 350 6.70 -8.28 -8.05
C HIS A 350 5.35 -7.73 -7.63
N THR A 351 4.74 -8.38 -6.64
CA THR A 351 3.40 -8.04 -6.16
C THR A 351 3.39 -6.63 -5.60
N ASN A 352 4.36 -6.28 -4.74
CA ASN A 352 4.57 -4.94 -4.22
C ASN A 352 5.98 -4.46 -4.60
N PRO A 353 6.17 -3.85 -5.79
CA PRO A 353 7.46 -3.32 -6.20
C PRO A 353 8.04 -2.40 -5.12
N LEU A 354 9.38 -2.37 -5.03
CA LEU A 354 10.17 -1.75 -3.97
C LEU A 354 10.01 -2.38 -2.58
N PHE A 355 8.78 -2.59 -2.13
CA PHE A 355 8.50 -3.09 -0.78
C PHE A 355 8.92 -4.54 -0.62
N ASP A 356 8.58 -5.41 -1.57
CA ASP A 356 8.99 -6.82 -1.55
C ASP A 356 10.53 -6.94 -1.52
N ALA A 357 11.24 -6.10 -2.28
CA ALA A 357 12.70 -5.99 -2.23
C ALA A 357 13.22 -5.56 -0.84
N TRP A 358 12.59 -4.58 -0.19
CA TRP A 358 12.94 -4.17 1.18
C TRP A 358 12.66 -5.23 2.24
N GLU A 359 11.55 -5.99 2.11
CA GLU A 359 11.25 -7.10 3.01
C GLU A 359 12.31 -8.22 2.90
N HIS A 360 13.00 -8.29 1.77
CA HIS A 360 14.11 -9.22 1.54
C HIS A 360 15.51 -8.60 1.77
N GLY A 361 15.58 -7.30 2.06
CA GLY A 361 16.81 -6.57 2.43
C GLY A 361 17.60 -6.02 1.24
N PHE A 362 17.01 -6.02 0.04
CA PHE A 362 17.68 -5.52 -1.17
C PHE A 362 17.94 -4.01 -1.08
N THR A 363 19.08 -3.60 -1.63
CA THR A 363 19.53 -2.19 -1.64
C THR A 363 19.69 -1.66 -3.07
N SER A 364 19.24 -2.41 -4.06
CA SER A 364 19.29 -2.07 -5.47
C SER A 364 18.06 -2.69 -6.15
N VAL A 365 17.30 -1.89 -6.89
CA VAL A 365 16.10 -2.31 -7.64
C VAL A 365 16.15 -1.78 -9.07
N GLU A 366 15.44 -2.42 -9.99
CA GLU A 366 15.32 -2.03 -11.39
C GLU A 366 13.87 -1.67 -11.77
N ALA A 367 13.71 -0.63 -12.59
CA ALA A 367 12.44 -0.19 -13.15
C ALA A 367 12.57 0.09 -14.66
N ASP A 368 11.77 -0.60 -15.46
CA ASP A 368 11.71 -0.40 -16.91
C ASP A 368 10.70 0.69 -17.23
N VAL A 369 11.13 1.75 -17.93
CA VAL A 369 10.36 2.98 -18.08
C VAL A 369 10.13 3.35 -19.53
N TYR A 370 8.87 3.65 -19.83
CA TYR A 370 8.39 4.21 -21.08
C TYR A 370 7.85 5.62 -20.87
N LEU A 371 8.21 6.55 -21.77
CA LEU A 371 7.54 7.85 -21.86
C LEU A 371 6.27 7.70 -22.72
N VAL A 372 5.09 7.90 -22.10
CA VAL A 372 3.78 7.83 -22.77
C VAL A 372 2.92 8.99 -22.31
N GLY A 373 2.46 9.83 -23.25
CA GLY A 373 1.56 10.95 -22.91
C GLY A 373 2.14 11.99 -21.94
N GLY A 374 3.47 12.07 -21.80
CA GLY A 374 4.15 12.93 -20.82
C GLY A 374 4.33 12.28 -19.43
N GLU A 375 3.91 11.03 -19.25
CA GLU A 375 4.11 10.27 -18.02
C GLU A 375 5.19 9.20 -18.20
N LEU A 376 5.91 8.90 -17.12
CA LEU A 376 6.91 7.84 -17.05
C LEU A 376 6.23 6.58 -16.52
N LEU A 377 5.69 5.76 -17.42
CA LEU A 377 4.99 4.52 -17.09
C LEU A 377 5.99 3.36 -16.96
N VAL A 378 5.69 2.41 -16.06
CA VAL A 378 6.54 1.25 -15.77
C VAL A 378 5.93 -0.02 -16.36
N GLY A 379 6.73 -0.77 -17.11
CA GLY A 379 6.35 -2.06 -17.74
C GLY A 379 7.54 -2.67 -18.48
N HIS A 380 7.48 -3.98 -18.75
CA HIS A 380 8.54 -4.67 -19.50
C HIS A 380 8.46 -4.32 -20.99
N ASP A 381 7.30 -4.63 -21.58
CA ASP A 381 6.98 -4.36 -22.98
C ASP A 381 6.01 -3.16 -23.12
N PRO A 382 5.93 -2.52 -24.30
CA PRO A 382 5.02 -1.38 -24.52
C PRO A 382 3.55 -1.71 -24.25
N GLU A 383 3.12 -2.96 -24.46
CA GLU A 383 1.78 -3.45 -24.17
C GLU A 383 1.48 -3.60 -22.66
N ASP A 384 2.51 -3.69 -21.83
CA ASP A 384 2.36 -3.87 -20.37
C ASP A 384 2.17 -2.54 -19.62
N VAL A 385 2.36 -1.41 -20.29
CA VAL A 385 2.26 -0.09 -19.64
C VAL A 385 0.80 0.26 -19.37
N VAL A 386 0.45 0.35 -18.08
CA VAL A 386 -0.90 0.68 -17.64
C VAL A 386 -0.95 2.13 -17.12
N PRO A 387 -1.95 2.94 -17.51
CA PRO A 387 -2.16 4.27 -16.94
C PRO A 387 -2.14 4.24 -15.41
N GLY A 388 -1.39 5.15 -14.79
CA GLY A 388 -1.29 5.24 -13.33
C GLY A 388 -0.23 4.34 -12.69
N ARG A 389 0.41 3.38 -13.38
CA ARG A 389 1.63 2.69 -12.90
C ARG A 389 2.88 3.48 -13.28
N THR A 390 3.04 4.65 -12.68
CA THR A 390 4.17 5.55 -12.95
C THR A 390 5.40 5.23 -12.10
N LEU A 391 6.60 5.61 -12.55
CA LEU A 391 7.84 5.55 -11.78
C LEU A 391 7.73 6.27 -10.43
N GLN A 392 7.04 7.42 -10.39
CA GLN A 392 6.78 8.17 -9.16
C GLN A 392 6.05 7.32 -8.13
N LYS A 393 4.86 6.81 -8.48
CA LYS A 393 4.00 6.04 -7.59
C LYS A 393 4.64 4.74 -7.08
N LEU A 394 5.33 4.01 -7.96
CA LEU A 394 5.93 2.72 -7.59
C LEU A 394 7.22 2.87 -6.79
N TYR A 395 8.02 3.91 -7.05
CA TYR A 395 9.36 4.02 -6.48
C TYR A 395 9.61 5.34 -5.76
N LEU A 396 9.52 6.48 -6.46
CA LEU A 396 10.04 7.75 -5.94
C LEU A 396 9.20 8.31 -4.77
N ASP A 397 7.88 8.19 -4.82
CA ASP A 397 6.97 8.63 -3.77
C ASP A 397 7.13 7.80 -2.49
N PRO A 398 7.11 6.45 -2.55
CA PRO A 398 7.46 5.62 -1.40
C PRO A 398 8.84 5.92 -0.81
N LEU A 399 9.87 6.06 -1.66
CA LEU A 399 11.25 6.38 -1.22
C LEU A 399 11.30 7.72 -0.49
N LEU A 400 10.64 8.76 -1.03
CA LEU A 400 10.58 10.07 -0.40
C LEU A 400 9.82 10.03 0.91
N ALA A 401 8.67 9.36 0.93
CA ALA A 401 7.82 9.29 2.11
C ALA A 401 8.53 8.54 3.26
N HIS A 402 9.25 7.45 2.97
CA HIS A 402 10.08 6.75 3.96
C HIS A 402 11.29 7.58 4.41
N ALA A 403 12.02 8.21 3.48
CA ALA A 403 13.21 9.00 3.83
C ALA A 403 12.88 10.26 4.65
N THR A 404 11.63 10.71 4.61
CA THR A 404 11.14 11.87 5.36
C THR A 404 10.37 11.49 6.63
N ALA A 405 9.93 10.23 6.77
CA ALA A 405 9.32 9.72 7.99
C ALA A 405 10.35 9.71 9.13
N ARG A 406 9.92 10.09 10.34
CA ARG A 406 10.82 10.20 11.50
C ARG A 406 11.26 8.81 11.96
N GLY A 407 12.57 8.56 11.99
CA GLY A 407 13.18 7.47 12.77
C GLY A 407 13.86 6.39 11.94
N ASP A 408 13.36 6.11 10.73
CA ASP A 408 13.90 5.06 9.87
C ASP A 408 14.77 5.69 8.77
N ARG A 409 16.09 5.55 8.90
CA ARG A 409 16.99 5.80 7.77
C ARG A 409 16.83 4.63 6.81
N ILE A 410 16.30 4.89 5.61
CA ILE A 410 16.42 3.93 4.52
C ILE A 410 17.92 3.67 4.31
N PRO A 411 18.36 2.41 4.20
CA PRO A 411 19.71 2.10 3.74
C PRO A 411 19.98 2.82 2.40
N PRO A 412 21.21 3.29 2.14
CA PRO A 412 21.55 3.82 0.82
C PRO A 412 21.13 2.84 -0.27
N MET A 413 20.33 3.33 -1.22
CA MET A 413 19.68 2.50 -2.22
C MET A 413 20.04 2.94 -3.64
N GLN A 414 20.14 1.99 -4.56
CA GLN A 414 20.18 2.25 -5.99
C GLN A 414 18.81 2.00 -6.62
N LEU A 415 18.34 2.97 -7.41
CA LEU A 415 17.23 2.79 -8.34
C LEU A 415 17.82 2.80 -9.76
N LEU A 416 17.89 1.63 -10.38
CA LEU A 416 18.27 1.51 -11.78
C LEU A 416 17.02 1.75 -12.64
N VAL A 417 17.08 2.72 -13.54
CA VAL A 417 15.97 3.06 -14.45
C VAL A 417 16.40 2.70 -15.87
N ASP A 418 15.79 1.66 -16.45
CA ASP A 418 16.05 1.22 -17.81
C ASP A 418 15.11 1.96 -18.77
N LEU A 419 15.67 2.82 -19.63
CA LEU A 419 14.88 3.59 -20.59
C LEU A 419 14.57 2.74 -21.82
N LYS A 420 13.29 2.40 -22.01
CA LYS A 420 12.86 1.49 -23.09
C LYS A 420 12.53 2.17 -24.41
N ASN A 421 12.23 3.47 -24.39
CA ASN A 421 11.94 4.22 -25.61
C ASN A 421 12.54 5.62 -25.58
N THR A 422 12.78 6.18 -26.77
CA THR A 422 13.09 7.61 -27.01
C THR A 422 14.06 8.22 -25.99
N GLY A 423 15.24 7.61 -25.79
CA GLY A 423 16.12 7.82 -24.63
C GLY A 423 16.36 9.27 -24.24
N ALA A 424 16.62 10.17 -25.20
CA ALA A 424 16.81 11.60 -24.92
C ALA A 424 15.54 12.30 -24.39
N ALA A 425 14.37 12.00 -24.97
CA ALA A 425 13.09 12.58 -24.54
C ALA A 425 12.67 12.00 -23.18
N THR A 426 12.74 10.69 -23.03
CA THR A 426 12.40 9.98 -21.78
C THR A 426 13.32 10.42 -20.63
N TYR A 427 14.62 10.56 -20.89
CA TYR A 427 15.55 11.11 -19.90
C TYR A 427 15.26 12.56 -19.55
N THR A 428 14.84 13.39 -20.51
CA THR A 428 14.51 14.79 -20.24
C THR A 428 13.32 14.91 -19.29
N GLU A 429 12.27 14.11 -19.50
CA GLU A 429 11.13 14.04 -18.59
C GLU A 429 11.56 13.47 -17.22
N LEU A 430 12.38 12.41 -17.20
CA LEU A 430 12.93 11.85 -15.97
C LEU A 430 13.74 12.89 -15.17
N ASP A 431 14.62 13.68 -15.79
CA ASP A 431 15.36 14.75 -15.10
C ASP A 431 14.41 15.78 -14.48
N GLN A 432 13.33 16.14 -15.19
CA GLN A 432 12.30 17.04 -14.68
C GLN A 432 11.61 16.46 -13.44
N VAL A 433 11.20 15.18 -13.49
CA VAL A 433 10.61 14.47 -12.36
C VAL A 433 11.58 14.40 -11.17
N LEU A 434 12.83 13.98 -11.39
CA LEU A 434 13.85 13.82 -10.33
C LEU A 434 14.17 15.12 -9.59
N ARG A 435 14.03 16.29 -10.22
CA ARG A 435 14.19 17.60 -9.54
C ARG A 435 13.19 17.80 -8.39
N GLY A 436 12.01 17.18 -8.47
CA GLY A 436 11.02 17.13 -7.39
C GLY A 436 11.51 16.36 -6.17
N TYR A 437 12.34 15.33 -6.39
CA TYR A 437 12.85 14.42 -5.36
C TYR A 437 14.27 14.77 -4.89
N ARG A 438 14.85 15.88 -5.35
CA ARG A 438 16.25 16.31 -5.10
C ARG A 438 16.76 16.26 -3.65
N ARG A 439 15.87 16.18 -2.66
CA ARG A 439 16.21 16.11 -1.22
C ARG A 439 16.71 14.74 -0.79
N ILE A 440 16.33 13.68 -1.49
CA ILE A 440 16.71 12.30 -1.17
C ILE A 440 17.77 11.74 -2.15
N LEU A 441 17.96 12.40 -3.29
CA LEU A 441 18.79 11.89 -4.38
C LEU A 441 20.28 12.22 -4.20
N THR A 442 21.14 11.27 -4.55
CA THR A 442 22.55 11.52 -4.83
C THR A 442 22.66 12.50 -6.00
N ARG A 443 23.46 13.54 -5.83
CA ARG A 443 23.54 14.67 -6.77
C ARG A 443 24.97 14.90 -7.23
N TYR A 444 25.16 15.02 -8.53
CA TYR A 444 26.34 15.66 -9.11
C TYR A 444 26.07 17.16 -9.29
N ALA A 445 27.00 18.01 -8.87
CA ALA A 445 26.97 19.44 -9.15
C ALA A 445 28.40 19.98 -9.28
N HIS A 446 28.70 20.59 -10.43
CA HIS A 446 29.97 21.31 -10.69
C HIS A 446 31.22 20.53 -10.28
N GLY A 447 31.32 19.26 -10.69
CA GLY A 447 32.48 18.40 -10.42
C GLY A 447 32.43 17.63 -9.09
N ARG A 448 31.42 17.85 -8.24
CA ARG A 448 31.29 17.16 -6.94
C ARG A 448 30.04 16.30 -6.88
N VAL A 449 30.19 15.08 -6.35
CA VAL A 449 29.06 14.21 -5.99
C VAL A 449 28.75 14.40 -4.49
N THR A 450 27.47 14.54 -4.16
CA THR A 450 26.94 14.54 -2.80
C THR A 450 25.99 13.36 -2.67
N GLU A 451 26.27 12.44 -1.77
CA GLU A 451 25.45 11.25 -1.54
C GLU A 451 24.09 11.60 -0.92
N GLY A 452 23.05 10.99 -1.46
CA GLY A 452 21.71 10.99 -0.91
C GLY A 452 21.32 9.59 -0.42
N ALA A 453 20.07 9.44 0.02
CA ALA A 453 19.51 8.13 0.35
C ALA A 453 19.32 7.24 -0.89
N VAL A 454 19.10 7.85 -2.05
CA VAL A 454 18.82 7.14 -3.31
C VAL A 454 19.78 7.60 -4.41
N THR A 455 20.44 6.65 -5.07
CA THR A 455 21.26 6.90 -6.26
C THR A 455 20.52 6.36 -7.47
N VAL A 456 20.07 7.25 -8.36
CA VAL A 456 19.43 6.87 -9.62
C VAL A 456 20.50 6.60 -10.67
N VAL A 457 20.44 5.45 -11.34
CA VAL A 457 21.37 5.07 -12.41
C VAL A 457 20.56 4.72 -13.67
N ILE A 458 20.92 5.27 -14.82
CA ILE A 458 20.19 5.09 -16.09
C ILE A 458 20.81 3.94 -16.87
N SER A 459 19.98 2.96 -17.23
CA SER A 459 20.25 1.83 -18.13
C SER A 459 19.41 1.98 -19.43
N GLY A 460 19.48 1.01 -20.34
CA GLY A 460 18.72 1.00 -21.58
C GLY A 460 19.24 2.02 -22.61
N ASP A 461 18.31 2.75 -23.23
CA ASP A 461 18.57 3.83 -24.20
C ASP A 461 19.07 5.10 -23.49
N ARG A 462 20.36 5.09 -23.11
CA ARG A 462 21.01 6.11 -22.28
C ARG A 462 21.57 7.28 -23.14
N PRO A 463 21.04 8.51 -23.06
CA PRO A 463 21.54 9.64 -23.85
C PRO A 463 22.82 10.24 -23.23
N ARG A 464 23.96 9.59 -23.48
CA ARG A 464 25.27 9.89 -22.85
C ARG A 464 25.66 11.37 -22.90
N ASP A 465 25.63 11.98 -24.08
CA ASP A 465 26.07 13.37 -24.28
C ASP A 465 25.17 14.37 -23.56
N LEU A 466 23.85 14.12 -23.60
CA LEU A 466 22.86 14.92 -22.88
C LEU A 466 23.11 14.88 -21.37
N MET A 467 23.31 13.68 -20.81
CA MET A 467 23.61 13.51 -19.38
C MET A 467 24.95 14.14 -18.99
N ALA A 468 25.98 13.96 -19.81
CA ALA A 468 27.33 14.46 -19.54
C ALA A 468 27.40 15.99 -19.56
N ALA A 469 26.60 16.64 -20.40
CA ALA A 469 26.53 18.10 -20.52
C ALA A 469 25.86 18.80 -19.32
N GLN A 470 25.13 18.07 -18.46
CA GLN A 470 24.41 18.67 -17.34
C GLN A 470 25.37 19.16 -16.22
N PRO A 471 25.32 20.45 -15.83
CA PRO A 471 26.15 20.99 -14.76
C PRO A 471 25.70 20.52 -13.37
N VAL A 472 24.41 20.19 -13.25
CA VAL A 472 23.77 19.59 -12.08
C VAL A 472 22.93 18.43 -12.58
N ARG A 473 23.11 17.25 -11.98
CA ARG A 473 22.45 16.02 -12.40
C ARG A 473 22.05 15.18 -11.19
N TYR A 474 20.87 14.56 -11.28
CA TYR A 474 20.28 13.71 -10.25
C TYR A 474 20.26 12.22 -10.58
N ALA A 475 20.78 11.85 -11.75
CA ALA A 475 20.95 10.48 -12.20
C ALA A 475 22.38 10.23 -12.69
N PHE A 476 22.80 8.97 -12.72
CA PHE A 476 24.14 8.57 -13.13
C PHE A 476 24.06 7.55 -14.26
N TYR A 477 25.17 7.27 -14.90
CA TYR A 477 25.22 6.45 -16.10
C TYR A 477 25.60 5.01 -15.75
N ASP A 478 24.82 4.03 -16.22
CA ASP A 478 25.25 2.63 -16.26
C ASP A 478 26.14 2.41 -17.49
N GLY A 479 27.41 2.05 -17.34
CA GLY A 479 28.33 1.76 -18.46
C GLY A 479 28.24 0.32 -18.96
N ARG A 480 28.95 0.01 -20.04
CA ARG A 480 29.17 -1.37 -20.54
C ARG A 480 30.61 -1.80 -20.35
N LEU A 481 30.95 -3.08 -20.51
CA LEU A 481 32.34 -3.54 -20.37
C LEU A 481 33.28 -2.84 -21.37
N ALA A 482 32.77 -2.39 -22.52
CA ALA A 482 33.52 -1.60 -23.49
C ALA A 482 33.94 -0.20 -22.98
N ASP A 483 33.27 0.34 -21.96
CA ASP A 483 33.65 1.61 -21.31
C ASP A 483 34.74 1.42 -20.24
N LEU A 484 35.03 0.18 -19.86
CA LEU A 484 35.91 -0.14 -18.73
C LEU A 484 37.35 0.34 -18.99
N GLY A 485 37.94 1.04 -18.02
CA GLY A 485 39.25 1.66 -18.17
C GLY A 485 39.26 2.93 -19.05
N GLY A 486 38.10 3.36 -19.54
CA GLY A 486 37.95 4.56 -20.35
C GLY A 486 38.06 5.88 -19.56
N ALA A 487 37.83 6.99 -20.26
CA ALA A 487 37.95 8.34 -19.68
C ALA A 487 36.80 8.73 -18.73
N ALA A 488 35.67 8.01 -18.77
CA ALA A 488 34.52 8.30 -17.93
C ALA A 488 34.82 8.00 -16.45
N LYS A 489 34.62 9.00 -15.58
CA LYS A 489 34.84 8.85 -14.15
C LYS A 489 33.60 8.25 -13.47
N ALA A 490 33.79 7.59 -12.32
CA ALA A 490 32.71 7.10 -11.47
C ALA A 490 31.69 8.19 -11.06
N SER A 491 32.09 9.47 -11.01
CA SER A 491 31.18 10.59 -10.76
C SER A 491 30.13 10.82 -11.87
N PHE A 492 30.33 10.22 -13.04
CA PHE A 492 29.36 10.16 -14.13
C PHE A 492 28.83 8.73 -14.30
N MET A 493 29.74 7.75 -14.32
CA MET A 493 29.47 6.33 -14.60
C MET A 493 29.88 5.46 -13.41
N PRO A 494 29.09 5.42 -12.32
CA PRO A 494 29.44 4.69 -11.10
C PRO A 494 29.19 3.18 -11.19
N LEU A 495 28.52 2.71 -12.25
CA LEU A 495 28.17 1.31 -12.47
C LEU A 495 28.64 0.89 -13.85
N ILE A 496 29.17 -0.32 -13.96
CA ILE A 496 29.43 -1.04 -15.21
C ILE A 496 28.56 -2.29 -15.18
N SER A 497 27.63 -2.39 -16.11
CA SER A 497 26.77 -3.57 -16.25
C SER A 497 26.84 -4.15 -17.65
N ASP A 498 26.78 -5.47 -17.77
CA ASP A 498 26.73 -6.12 -19.08
C ASP A 498 26.02 -7.47 -19.04
N ASN A 499 25.67 -7.97 -20.21
CA ASN A 499 25.08 -9.29 -20.36
C ASN A 499 26.16 -10.35 -20.05
N TRP A 500 25.86 -11.24 -19.10
CA TRP A 500 26.72 -12.36 -18.74
C TRP A 500 27.13 -13.20 -19.96
N THR A 501 26.15 -13.57 -20.79
CA THR A 501 26.32 -14.47 -21.96
C THR A 501 27.11 -13.84 -23.10
N ASN A 502 27.25 -12.52 -23.15
CA ASN A 502 28.12 -11.86 -24.12
C ASN A 502 29.61 -12.04 -23.78
N THR A 503 29.93 -12.40 -22.53
CA THR A 503 31.31 -12.42 -22.02
C THR A 503 31.75 -13.81 -21.57
N PHE A 504 30.83 -14.60 -21.02
CA PHE A 504 31.09 -15.89 -20.40
C PHE A 504 30.20 -16.97 -21.00
N THR A 505 30.77 -18.17 -21.18
CA THR A 505 30.01 -19.33 -21.65
C THR A 505 29.57 -20.23 -20.50
N TRP A 506 30.15 -20.06 -19.31
CA TRP A 506 29.82 -20.87 -18.15
C TRP A 506 28.44 -20.54 -17.57
N THR A 507 27.64 -21.59 -17.38
CA THR A 507 26.24 -21.51 -16.92
C THR A 507 26.05 -21.98 -15.47
N GLY A 508 27.14 -22.18 -14.73
CA GLY A 508 27.09 -22.75 -13.38
C GLY A 508 27.25 -24.27 -13.33
N VAL A 509 27.24 -24.96 -14.47
CA VAL A 509 27.43 -26.41 -14.56
C VAL A 509 28.92 -26.75 -14.50
N GLY A 510 29.31 -27.61 -13.54
CA GLY A 510 30.70 -27.99 -13.34
C GLY A 510 31.61 -26.83 -12.89
N PRO A 511 32.93 -27.03 -12.84
CA PRO A 511 33.86 -25.96 -12.48
C PRO A 511 33.91 -24.86 -13.55
N MET A 512 33.89 -23.59 -13.14
CA MET A 512 34.11 -22.46 -14.05
C MET A 512 35.46 -22.59 -14.78
N PRO A 513 35.50 -22.42 -16.12
CA PRO A 513 36.76 -22.43 -16.86
C PRO A 513 37.76 -21.43 -16.29
N ALA A 514 39.01 -21.85 -16.07
CA ALA A 514 40.02 -21.02 -15.39
C ALA A 514 40.26 -19.67 -16.08
N ALA A 515 40.24 -19.65 -17.42
CA ALA A 515 40.38 -18.43 -18.21
C ALA A 515 39.21 -17.46 -18.00
N GLU A 516 37.97 -17.97 -17.95
CA GLU A 516 36.79 -17.17 -17.66
C GLU A 516 36.82 -16.61 -16.23
N ARG A 517 37.25 -17.43 -15.25
CA ARG A 517 37.39 -16.97 -13.85
C ARG A 517 38.43 -15.85 -13.73
N THR A 518 39.58 -15.98 -14.38
CA THR A 518 40.59 -14.91 -14.41
C THR A 518 40.02 -13.66 -15.06
N ARG A 519 39.35 -13.80 -16.21
CA ARG A 519 38.70 -12.68 -16.90
C ARG A 519 37.70 -11.96 -16.00
N LEU A 520 36.83 -12.69 -15.29
CA LEU A 520 35.87 -12.09 -14.35
C LEU A 520 36.58 -11.26 -13.27
N ARG A 521 37.63 -11.81 -12.65
CA ARG A 521 38.41 -11.11 -11.62
C ARG A 521 39.10 -9.87 -12.15
N ASP A 522 39.68 -9.93 -13.36
CA ASP A 522 40.36 -8.80 -13.98
C ASP A 522 39.36 -7.66 -14.31
N LEU A 523 38.17 -8.00 -14.80
CA LEU A 523 37.11 -7.03 -15.06
C LEU A 523 36.68 -6.32 -13.78
N VAL A 524 36.41 -7.08 -12.70
CA VAL A 524 36.01 -6.50 -11.41
C VAL A 524 37.13 -5.64 -10.82
N ALA A 525 38.36 -6.15 -10.81
CA ALA A 525 39.51 -5.40 -10.30
C ALA A 525 39.72 -4.08 -11.06
N THR A 526 39.59 -4.10 -12.38
CA THR A 526 39.71 -2.88 -13.21
C THR A 526 38.58 -1.88 -12.89
N ALA A 527 37.34 -2.35 -12.75
CA ALA A 527 36.22 -1.46 -12.39
C ALA A 527 36.44 -0.81 -11.02
N HIS A 528 36.85 -1.61 -10.02
CA HIS A 528 37.11 -1.13 -8.67
C HIS A 528 38.28 -0.14 -8.60
N GLN A 529 39.34 -0.33 -9.40
CA GLN A 529 40.42 0.66 -9.54
C GLN A 529 39.91 2.02 -10.04
N HIS A 530 38.88 2.02 -10.89
CA HIS A 530 38.20 3.21 -11.38
C HIS A 530 37.05 3.69 -10.47
N ARG A 531 36.87 3.05 -9.30
CA ARG A 531 35.77 3.30 -8.34
C ARG A 531 34.37 3.08 -8.93
N GLN A 532 34.27 2.16 -9.88
CA GLN A 532 33.02 1.76 -10.52
C GLN A 532 32.59 0.42 -9.95
N ARG A 533 31.29 0.25 -9.72
CA ARG A 533 30.67 -1.00 -9.29
C ARG A 533 30.37 -1.88 -10.50
N VAL A 534 30.26 -3.20 -10.30
CA VAL A 534 29.98 -4.18 -11.36
C VAL A 534 28.66 -4.92 -11.11
N ARG A 535 27.90 -5.11 -12.19
CA ARG A 535 26.69 -5.95 -12.23
C ARG A 535 26.70 -6.78 -13.53
N PHE A 536 26.15 -7.98 -13.51
CA PHE A 536 25.86 -8.74 -14.72
C PHE A 536 24.37 -9.08 -14.76
N TRP A 537 23.74 -8.91 -15.92
CA TRP A 537 22.37 -9.37 -16.19
C TRP A 537 22.38 -10.57 -17.14
N ALA A 538 21.25 -11.26 -17.29
CA ALA A 538 21.15 -12.54 -17.99
C ALA A 538 22.11 -13.63 -17.44
N THR A 539 22.37 -13.61 -16.13
CA THR A 539 22.99 -14.73 -15.42
C THR A 539 21.99 -15.88 -15.29
N PRO A 540 22.43 -17.15 -15.19
CA PRO A 540 21.54 -18.25 -14.83
C PRO A 540 20.82 -17.96 -13.50
N ASP A 541 19.49 -17.83 -13.54
CA ASP A 541 18.69 -17.39 -12.38
C ASP A 541 17.58 -18.37 -11.97
N ALA A 542 17.40 -19.46 -12.71
CA ALA A 542 16.51 -20.55 -12.32
C ALA A 542 16.96 -21.16 -10.98
N PRO A 543 16.05 -21.38 -10.00
CA PRO A 543 16.39 -21.99 -8.73
C PRO A 543 17.09 -23.35 -8.89
N GLY A 544 18.32 -23.44 -8.40
CA GLY A 544 19.11 -24.67 -8.52
C GLY A 544 20.59 -24.49 -8.16
N PRO A 545 21.36 -25.60 -8.12
CA PRO A 545 22.78 -25.59 -7.78
C PRO A 545 23.63 -24.80 -8.78
N GLU A 546 23.24 -24.72 -10.05
CA GLU A 546 23.92 -23.97 -11.10
C GLU A 546 23.88 -22.47 -10.83
N ARG A 547 22.69 -21.92 -10.56
CA ARG A 547 22.52 -20.51 -10.16
C ARG A 547 23.35 -20.19 -8.92
N GLU A 548 23.26 -21.03 -7.89
CA GLU A 548 24.05 -20.81 -6.68
C GLU A 548 25.56 -20.89 -6.96
N ALA A 549 26.00 -21.70 -7.92
CA ALA A 549 27.41 -21.75 -8.33
C ALA A 549 27.85 -20.44 -8.99
N VAL A 550 27.02 -19.87 -9.87
CA VAL A 550 27.27 -18.55 -10.46
C VAL A 550 27.32 -17.48 -9.37
N TRP A 551 26.34 -17.42 -8.47
CA TRP A 551 26.36 -16.47 -7.36
C TRP A 551 27.61 -16.63 -6.48
N ARG A 552 28.06 -17.86 -6.21
CA ARG A 552 29.31 -18.11 -5.46
C ARG A 552 30.53 -17.51 -6.17
N GLU A 553 30.66 -17.70 -7.47
CA GLU A 553 31.79 -17.16 -8.24
C GLU A 553 31.72 -15.63 -8.36
N LEU A 554 30.53 -15.05 -8.58
CA LEU A 554 30.34 -13.59 -8.63
C LEU A 554 30.70 -12.94 -7.29
N VAL A 555 30.24 -13.51 -6.16
CA VAL A 555 30.62 -13.05 -4.82
C VAL A 555 32.13 -13.19 -4.59
N ALA A 556 32.72 -14.34 -4.97
CA ALA A 556 34.15 -14.58 -4.79
C ALA A 556 35.02 -13.64 -5.64
N ALA A 557 34.52 -13.18 -6.79
CA ALA A 557 35.18 -12.20 -7.64
C ALA A 557 34.99 -10.75 -7.14
N GLY A 558 34.09 -10.50 -6.19
CA GLY A 558 33.80 -9.17 -5.67
C GLY A 558 32.80 -8.36 -6.50
N VAL A 559 31.94 -9.02 -7.29
CA VAL A 559 30.86 -8.34 -8.02
C VAL A 559 29.93 -7.63 -7.04
N ASP A 560 29.63 -6.36 -7.32
CA ASP A 560 28.93 -5.49 -6.37
C ASP A 560 27.44 -5.76 -6.31
N HIS A 561 26.79 -6.14 -7.43
CA HIS A 561 25.37 -6.45 -7.46
C HIS A 561 25.09 -7.78 -8.19
N LEU A 562 24.48 -8.72 -7.48
CA LEU A 562 23.94 -9.98 -7.98
C LEU A 562 22.51 -9.73 -8.46
N ASN A 563 22.29 -9.94 -9.75
CA ASN A 563 20.99 -9.80 -10.40
C ASN A 563 20.13 -11.04 -10.16
N THR A 564 18.88 -10.86 -9.76
CA THR A 564 17.91 -11.97 -9.63
C THR A 564 16.47 -11.46 -9.63
N ASP A 565 15.56 -12.31 -10.09
CA ASP A 565 14.11 -12.17 -9.86
C ASP A 565 13.65 -12.97 -8.61
N ASP A 566 14.50 -13.86 -8.07
CA ASP A 566 14.20 -14.67 -6.87
C ASP A 566 14.70 -13.99 -5.58
N LEU A 567 13.93 -13.01 -5.10
CA LEU A 567 14.26 -12.22 -3.90
C LEU A 567 14.55 -13.10 -2.67
N ALA A 568 13.68 -14.08 -2.41
CA ALA A 568 13.81 -14.98 -1.27
C ALA A 568 15.04 -15.90 -1.39
N GLY A 569 15.29 -16.44 -2.59
CA GLY A 569 16.44 -17.28 -2.87
C GLY A 569 17.76 -16.55 -2.62
N LEU A 570 17.91 -15.34 -3.14
CA LEU A 570 19.14 -14.57 -2.95
C LEU A 570 19.31 -14.08 -1.51
N GLN A 571 18.22 -13.69 -0.83
CA GLN A 571 18.25 -13.36 0.60
C GLN A 571 18.80 -14.54 1.42
N SER A 572 18.25 -15.74 1.21
CA SER A 572 18.68 -16.97 1.87
C SER A 572 20.16 -17.26 1.58
N PHE A 573 20.58 -17.16 0.32
CA PHE A 573 21.96 -17.39 -0.11
C PHE A 573 22.96 -16.45 0.58
N LEU A 574 22.70 -15.14 0.57
CA LEU A 574 23.60 -14.13 1.14
C LEU A 574 23.62 -14.17 2.69
N SER A 575 22.48 -14.48 3.31
CA SER A 575 22.38 -14.55 4.77
C SER A 575 23.20 -15.69 5.37
N ARG A 576 23.20 -16.88 4.74
CA ARG A 576 23.99 -18.05 5.19
C ARG A 576 25.50 -17.86 5.13
N ARG A 577 25.98 -16.90 4.33
CA ARG A 577 27.41 -16.60 4.18
C ARG A 577 27.95 -15.62 5.23
N ARG A 578 27.04 -14.93 5.95
CA ARG A 578 27.39 -13.97 7.00
C ARG A 578 27.35 -14.60 8.40
N SER A 579 26.76 -15.79 8.55
CA SER A 579 26.86 -16.67 9.72
C SER A 579 28.10 -17.54 9.63
#